data_AF-A0A8T4PIT6-F1
#
_entry.id   AF-A0A8T4PIT6-F1
#
_cell.length_a   1.000
_cell.length_b   1.000
_cell.length_c   1.000
_cell.angle_alpha   90.00
_cell.angle_beta   90.00
_cell.angle_gamma   90.00
#
_symmetry.space_group_name_H-M   'P 1'
#
loop_
_entity.id
_entity.type
_entity.pdbx_description
1 polymer ?
#
loop_
_entity_poly.entity_id
_entity_poly.type
_entity_poly.pdbx_seq_one_letter_code
_entity_poly.pdbx_strand_id
1 'polypeptide(L)'
;KDEHQFDALASSLFAFNSIKNMVKRIDLFLSENNKDRIRNRVLELVLLNGISLRNAIDIIEKPEKEEVRIIKRVIEENKPNKSDFIRLYNRLKLCEREILFLKKQNINLKNSIKDTENRYNRLLRKTNDQKFDEKAEKLISYKEKRILLFDSKLKEKDDELNYMKENSGKLDYFLANMGNFYFAKKLKNLGSSEFNEKSAVLGIRDGDMLLVDDPNTISENVISMLKGRIGVILHKGAASEKTKGIPGFMFIDCKPDFETRHFGFVKKEAIDKEIKKINLISKVIEDYKKEKC
;
A
#
# COMPACT_ATOMS: atom_id res chain seq x y z
N LYS A 1 -12.04 92.40 -18.04
CA LYS A 1 -11.38 91.08 -18.11
C LYS A 1 -11.47 90.67 -19.57
N ASP A 2 -10.34 90.43 -20.21
CA ASP A 2 -10.24 90.23 -21.65
C ASP A 2 -10.88 88.89 -22.05
N GLU A 3 -11.95 88.90 -22.85
CA GLU A 3 -12.61 87.68 -23.34
C GLU A 3 -11.63 86.80 -24.14
N HIS A 4 -10.67 87.43 -24.84
CA HIS A 4 -9.60 86.74 -25.55
C HIS A 4 -8.69 85.90 -24.64
N GLN A 5 -8.48 86.32 -23.38
CA GLN A 5 -7.68 85.55 -22.42
C GLN A 5 -8.44 84.31 -21.95
N PHE A 6 -9.77 84.40 -21.82
CA PHE A 6 -10.60 83.25 -21.46
C PHE A 6 -10.68 82.23 -22.60
N ASP A 7 -10.78 82.69 -23.85
CA ASP A 7 -10.78 81.79 -25.02
C ASP A 7 -9.43 81.12 -25.26
N ALA A 8 -8.32 81.85 -25.06
CA ALA A 8 -6.97 81.27 -25.12
C ALA A 8 -6.76 80.23 -24.00
N LEU A 9 -7.24 80.53 -22.79
CA LEU A 9 -7.19 79.59 -21.68
C LEU A 9 -8.05 78.35 -21.97
N ALA A 10 -9.28 78.52 -22.45
CA ALA A 10 -10.17 77.40 -22.79
C ALA A 10 -9.57 76.51 -23.90
N SER A 11 -8.98 77.11 -24.93
CA SER A 11 -8.35 76.40 -26.04
C SER A 11 -7.12 75.60 -25.59
N SER A 12 -6.28 76.18 -24.74
CA SER A 12 -5.12 75.48 -24.17
C SER A 12 -5.54 74.33 -23.24
N LEU A 13 -6.60 74.52 -22.44
CA LEU A 13 -7.14 73.51 -21.54
C LEU A 13 -7.73 72.33 -22.33
N PHE A 14 -8.37 72.61 -23.47
CA PHE A 14 -8.90 71.59 -24.37
C PHE A 14 -7.78 70.78 -25.05
N ALA A 15 -6.76 71.45 -25.60
CA ALA A 15 -5.59 70.80 -26.19
C ALA A 15 -4.80 69.96 -25.17
N PHE A 16 -4.69 70.45 -23.93
CA PHE A 16 -4.07 69.69 -22.85
C PHE A 16 -4.85 68.40 -22.53
N ASN A 17 -6.19 68.49 -22.45
CA ASN A 17 -7.01 67.32 -22.11
C ASN A 17 -6.97 66.22 -23.19
N SER A 18 -6.83 66.56 -24.47
CA SER A 18 -6.70 65.56 -25.54
C SER A 18 -5.34 64.84 -25.49
N ILE A 19 -4.28 65.54 -25.11
CA ILE A 19 -2.91 65.00 -25.04
C ILE A 19 -2.60 64.30 -23.71
N LYS A 20 -3.31 64.67 -22.63
CA LYS A 20 -3.10 64.19 -21.24
C LYS A 20 -3.07 62.66 -21.13
N ASN A 21 -3.98 61.96 -21.81
CA ASN A 21 -4.03 60.50 -21.76
C ASN A 21 -2.83 59.85 -22.47
N MET A 22 -2.33 60.48 -23.53
CA MET A 22 -1.15 60.01 -24.24
C MET A 22 0.12 60.23 -23.41
N VAL A 23 0.29 61.40 -22.79
CA VAL A 23 1.42 61.69 -21.88
C VAL A 23 1.45 60.71 -20.71
N LYS A 24 0.30 60.43 -20.08
CA LYS A 24 0.21 59.43 -19.01
C LYS A 24 0.64 58.03 -19.45
N ARG A 25 0.25 57.60 -20.66
CA ARG A 25 0.68 56.30 -21.22
C ARG A 25 2.19 56.27 -21.51
N ILE A 26 2.76 57.38 -21.98
CA ILE A 26 4.20 57.52 -22.22
C ILE A 26 4.97 57.44 -20.89
N ASP A 27 4.53 58.16 -19.87
CA ASP A 27 5.14 58.19 -18.55
C ASP A 27 5.12 56.80 -17.89
N LEU A 28 3.98 56.12 -17.94
CA LEU A 28 3.83 54.77 -17.38
C LEU A 28 4.72 53.75 -18.10
N PHE A 29 4.81 53.82 -19.42
CA PHE A 29 5.67 52.93 -20.19
C PHE A 29 7.17 53.19 -19.97
N LEU A 30 7.57 54.44 -19.76
CA LEU A 30 8.98 54.81 -19.50
C LEU A 30 9.42 54.42 -18.09
N SER A 31 8.54 54.58 -17.09
CA SER A 31 8.83 54.16 -15.72
C SER A 31 8.92 52.63 -15.60
N GLU A 32 8.04 51.88 -16.28
CA GLU A 32 8.10 50.41 -16.34
C GLU A 32 9.41 49.87 -16.95
N ASN A 33 10.03 50.64 -17.85
CA ASN A 33 11.26 50.25 -18.54
C ASN A 33 12.53 50.93 -17.98
N ASN A 34 12.44 51.66 -16.86
CA ASN A 34 13.53 52.42 -16.22
C ASN A 34 14.23 53.45 -17.14
N LYS A 35 13.46 54.13 -18.01
CA LYS A 35 13.97 55.03 -19.07
C LYS A 35 13.56 56.49 -18.88
N ASP A 36 13.40 56.92 -17.64
CA ASP A 36 12.97 58.29 -17.30
C ASP A 36 13.93 59.37 -17.82
N ARG A 37 15.21 59.04 -17.99
CA ARG A 37 16.24 59.94 -18.53
C ARG A 37 15.94 60.46 -19.93
N ILE A 38 15.16 59.71 -20.72
CA ILE A 38 14.90 59.98 -22.14
C ILE A 38 13.49 60.56 -22.36
N ARG A 39 12.72 60.74 -21.28
CA ARG A 39 11.31 61.14 -21.27
C ARG A 39 10.97 62.34 -22.16
N ASN A 40 11.70 63.45 -22.01
CA ASN A 40 11.39 64.68 -22.75
C ASN A 40 11.56 64.51 -24.27
N ARG A 41 12.58 63.75 -24.70
CA ARG A 41 12.82 63.46 -26.12
C ARG A 41 11.78 62.51 -26.70
N VAL A 42 11.32 61.53 -25.93
CA VAL A 42 10.24 60.62 -26.37
C VAL A 42 8.93 61.38 -26.49
N LEU A 43 8.61 62.24 -25.53
CA LEU A 43 7.41 63.10 -25.59
C LEU A 43 7.42 63.98 -26.85
N GLU A 44 8.56 64.61 -27.14
CA GLU A 44 8.73 65.43 -28.34
C GLU A 44 8.50 64.62 -29.63
N LEU A 45 9.15 63.46 -29.77
CA LEU A 45 9.03 62.62 -30.97
C LEU A 45 7.62 62.03 -31.16
N VAL A 46 6.93 61.67 -30.07
CA VAL A 46 5.61 61.06 -30.15
C VAL A 46 4.53 62.12 -30.39
N LEU A 47 4.61 63.28 -29.71
CA LEU A 47 3.59 64.33 -29.79
C LEU A 47 3.73 65.22 -31.02
N LEU A 48 4.96 65.60 -31.41
CA LEU A 48 5.17 66.47 -32.58
C LEU A 48 5.18 65.69 -33.89
N ASN A 49 5.79 64.48 -33.89
CA ASN A 49 6.01 63.73 -35.13
C ASN A 49 5.07 62.52 -35.30
N GLY A 50 4.19 62.25 -34.33
CA GLY A 50 3.19 61.17 -34.40
C GLY A 50 3.78 59.75 -34.43
N ILE A 51 5.02 59.57 -33.96
CA ILE A 51 5.73 58.29 -34.00
C ILE A 51 5.22 57.37 -32.89
N SER A 52 5.14 56.07 -33.15
CA SER A 52 4.77 55.10 -32.11
C SER A 52 5.79 55.10 -30.96
N LEU A 53 5.32 54.95 -29.73
CA LEU A 53 6.14 55.03 -28.51
C LEU A 53 7.37 54.09 -28.54
N ARG A 54 7.20 52.87 -29.08
CA ARG A 54 8.30 51.91 -29.23
C ARG A 54 9.35 52.38 -30.23
N ASN A 55 8.92 52.92 -31.37
CA ASN A 55 9.82 53.43 -32.39
C ASN A 55 10.56 54.67 -31.90
N ALA A 56 9.90 55.55 -31.14
CA ALA A 56 10.53 56.73 -30.54
C ALA A 56 11.68 56.35 -29.58
N ILE A 57 11.49 55.30 -28.77
CA ILE A 57 12.54 54.77 -27.87
C ILE A 57 13.67 54.13 -28.67
N ASP A 58 13.34 53.29 -29.67
CA ASP A 58 14.34 52.66 -30.54
C ASP A 58 15.17 53.69 -31.30
N ILE A 59 14.58 54.82 -31.69
CA ILE A 59 15.29 55.93 -32.35
C ILE A 59 16.34 56.55 -31.44
N ILE A 60 16.06 56.65 -30.14
CA ILE A 60 16.95 57.32 -29.19
C ILE A 60 18.01 56.35 -28.64
N GLU A 61 17.66 55.09 -28.42
CA GLU A 61 18.57 54.11 -27.81
C GLU A 61 19.46 53.35 -28.81
N LYS A 62 18.97 53.13 -30.04
CA LYS A 62 19.67 52.32 -31.04
C LYS A 62 19.74 53.06 -32.39
N PRO A 63 20.46 54.20 -32.47
CA PRO A 63 20.61 54.98 -33.69
C PRO A 63 21.40 54.25 -34.80
N GLU A 64 21.97 53.08 -34.51
CA GLU A 64 22.77 52.29 -35.45
C GLU A 64 21.94 51.44 -36.41
N LYS A 65 20.67 51.13 -36.08
CA LYS A 65 19.78 50.39 -36.98
C LYS A 65 19.45 51.23 -38.22
N GLU A 66 19.63 50.67 -39.41
CA GLU A 66 19.47 51.42 -40.67
C GLU A 66 18.08 52.07 -40.83
N GLU A 67 17.01 51.39 -40.39
CA GLU A 67 15.63 51.91 -40.41
C GLU A 67 15.47 53.17 -39.55
N VAL A 68 16.09 53.18 -38.38
CA VAL A 68 16.07 54.30 -37.45
C VAL A 68 16.82 55.49 -38.04
N ARG A 69 17.92 55.26 -38.77
CA ARG A 69 18.67 56.32 -39.47
C ARG A 69 17.89 56.96 -40.62
N ILE A 70 17.08 56.16 -41.32
CA ILE A 70 16.20 56.64 -42.40
C ILE A 70 15.04 57.44 -41.81
N ILE A 71 14.38 56.91 -40.78
CA ILE A 71 13.27 57.60 -40.09
C ILE A 71 13.75 58.93 -39.50
N LYS A 72 14.89 58.94 -38.82
CA LYS A 72 15.50 60.16 -38.26
C LYS A 72 15.82 61.21 -39.33
N ARG A 73 16.44 60.80 -40.46
CA ARG A 73 16.70 61.71 -41.59
C ARG A 73 15.43 62.27 -42.23
N VAL A 74 14.38 61.46 -42.37
CA VAL A 74 13.10 61.91 -42.93
C VAL A 74 12.42 62.92 -42.01
N ILE A 75 12.54 62.75 -40.68
CA ILE A 75 12.00 63.68 -39.68
C ILE A 75 12.79 65.00 -39.65
N GLU A 76 14.12 64.93 -39.73
CA GLU A 76 15.00 66.11 -39.60
C GLU A 76 15.12 66.90 -40.92
N GLU A 77 15.09 66.25 -42.09
CA GLU A 77 15.38 66.88 -43.40
C GLU A 77 14.17 66.92 -44.36
N ASN A 78 13.02 66.33 -43.99
CA ASN A 78 11.75 66.33 -44.73
C ASN A 78 11.82 65.88 -46.21
N LYS A 79 12.86 65.14 -46.62
CA LYS A 79 12.98 64.58 -47.98
C LYS A 79 13.45 63.13 -47.95
N PRO A 80 12.58 62.14 -48.22
CA PRO A 80 13.02 60.76 -48.37
C PRO A 80 13.89 60.64 -49.64
N ASN A 81 15.08 60.07 -49.49
CA ASN A 81 15.95 59.81 -50.62
C ASN A 81 15.40 58.64 -51.46
N LYS A 82 15.53 58.67 -52.79
CA LYS A 82 14.96 57.63 -53.68
C LYS A 82 15.44 56.22 -53.32
N SER A 83 16.68 56.10 -52.83
CA SER A 83 17.26 54.85 -52.34
C SER A 83 16.51 54.26 -51.15
N ASP A 84 16.03 55.11 -50.24
CA ASP A 84 15.39 54.70 -48.99
C ASP A 84 13.96 54.24 -49.24
N PHE A 85 13.26 54.91 -50.17
CA PHE A 85 11.95 54.48 -50.65
C PHE A 85 12.02 53.09 -51.30
N ILE A 86 13.00 52.85 -52.18
CA ILE A 86 13.17 51.54 -52.84
C ILE A 86 13.47 50.45 -51.81
N ARG A 87 14.31 50.73 -50.80
CA ARG A 87 14.62 49.79 -49.72
C ARG A 87 13.39 49.44 -48.88
N LEU A 88 12.62 50.46 -48.46
CA LEU A 88 11.38 50.27 -47.70
C LEU A 88 10.34 49.49 -48.50
N TYR A 89 10.18 49.79 -49.79
CA TYR A 89 9.29 49.07 -50.69
C TYR A 89 9.68 47.60 -50.84
N ASN A 90 10.96 47.30 -51.03
CA ASN A 90 11.45 45.91 -51.12
C ASN A 90 11.21 45.14 -49.83
N ARG A 91 11.43 45.77 -48.68
CA ARG A 91 11.15 45.15 -47.38
C ARG A 91 9.67 44.91 -47.15
N LEU A 92 8.82 45.88 -47.49
CA LEU A 92 7.37 45.73 -47.43
C LEU A 92 6.93 44.52 -48.25
N LYS A 93 7.44 44.39 -49.48
CA LYS A 93 7.15 43.25 -50.36
C LYS A 93 7.66 41.91 -49.80
N LEU A 94 8.79 41.90 -49.10
CA LEU A 94 9.28 40.70 -48.39
C LEU A 94 8.35 40.33 -47.23
N CYS A 95 7.95 41.30 -46.40
CA CYS A 95 7.00 41.08 -45.32
C CYS A 95 5.63 40.61 -45.83
N GLU A 96 5.14 41.13 -46.95
CA GLU A 96 3.91 40.64 -47.59
C GLU A 96 4.02 39.17 -48.01
N ARG A 97 5.15 38.77 -48.61
CA ARG A 97 5.42 37.37 -48.97
C ARG A 97 5.48 36.47 -47.74
N GLU A 98 6.13 36.94 -46.69
CA GLU A 98 6.24 36.21 -45.42
C GLU A 98 4.86 36.03 -44.76
N ILE A 99 4.03 37.08 -44.74
CA ILE A 99 2.65 37.00 -44.24
C ILE A 99 1.83 35.98 -45.04
N LEU A 100 1.94 35.98 -46.37
CA LEU A 100 1.24 35.00 -47.21
C LEU A 100 1.71 33.57 -46.93
N PHE A 101 3.02 33.37 -46.77
CA PHE A 101 3.60 32.08 -46.43
C PHE A 101 3.13 31.59 -45.05
N LEU A 102 3.17 32.44 -44.03
CA LEU A 102 2.68 32.13 -42.69
C LEU A 102 1.18 31.83 -42.68
N LYS A 103 0.36 32.56 -43.45
CA LYS A 103 -1.07 32.25 -43.62
C LYS A 103 -1.27 30.85 -44.20
N LYS A 104 -0.49 30.48 -45.22
CA LYS A 104 -0.54 29.13 -45.82
C LYS A 104 -0.14 28.05 -44.82
N GLN A 105 0.92 28.26 -44.03
CA GLN A 105 1.32 27.33 -42.98
C GLN A 105 0.24 27.17 -41.90
N ASN A 106 -0.40 28.27 -41.49
CA ASN A 106 -1.45 28.24 -40.48
C ASN A 106 -2.68 27.43 -40.95
N ILE A 107 -3.06 27.57 -42.23
CA ILE A 107 -4.12 26.77 -42.84
C ILE A 107 -3.74 25.27 -42.84
N ASN A 108 -2.51 24.94 -43.25
CA ASN A 108 -2.03 23.56 -43.27
C ASN A 108 -2.05 22.94 -41.87
N LEU A 109 -1.55 23.66 -40.86
CA LEU A 109 -1.55 23.19 -39.47
C LEU A 109 -2.97 22.99 -38.94
N LYS A 110 -3.90 23.89 -39.22
CA LYS A 110 -5.33 23.72 -38.85
C LYS A 110 -5.94 22.47 -39.47
N ASN A 111 -5.63 22.19 -40.73
CA ASN A 111 -6.08 20.97 -41.40
C ASN A 111 -5.47 19.72 -40.76
N SER A 112 -4.16 19.73 -40.47
CA SER A 112 -3.49 18.62 -39.77
C SER A 112 -4.05 18.35 -38.37
N ILE A 113 -4.36 19.41 -37.61
CA ILE A 113 -5.02 19.29 -36.31
C ILE A 113 -6.38 18.62 -36.48
N LYS A 114 -7.21 19.11 -37.40
CA LYS A 114 -8.54 18.55 -37.67
C LYS A 114 -8.48 17.08 -38.10
N ASP A 115 -7.51 16.72 -38.94
CA ASP A 115 -7.31 15.33 -39.37
C ASP A 115 -6.88 14.43 -38.21
N THR A 116 -6.03 14.94 -37.32
CA THR A 116 -5.57 14.22 -36.13
C THR A 116 -6.71 14.01 -35.15
N GLU A 117 -7.54 15.04 -34.90
CA GLU A 117 -8.75 14.95 -34.08
C GLU A 117 -9.74 13.93 -34.65
N ASN A 118 -9.95 13.94 -35.97
CA ASN A 118 -10.82 12.96 -36.62
C ASN A 118 -10.30 11.52 -36.48
N ARG A 119 -8.98 11.31 -36.62
CA ARG A 119 -8.35 10.00 -36.39
C ARG A 119 -8.50 9.56 -34.93
N TYR A 120 -8.24 10.46 -33.99
CA TYR A 120 -8.42 10.21 -32.56
C TYR A 120 -9.86 9.80 -32.24
N ASN A 121 -10.85 10.56 -32.72
CA ASN A 121 -12.26 10.27 -32.51
C ASN A 121 -12.68 8.92 -33.13
N ARG A 122 -12.12 8.54 -34.28
CA ARG A 122 -12.36 7.22 -34.88
C ARG A 122 -11.77 6.10 -34.04
N LEU A 123 -10.56 6.27 -33.50
CA LEU A 123 -9.95 5.30 -32.60
C LEU A 123 -10.75 5.16 -31.31
N LEU A 124 -11.18 6.28 -30.73
CA LEU A 124 -11.97 6.32 -29.50
C LEU A 124 -13.34 5.64 -29.67
N ARG A 125 -13.98 5.81 -30.85
CA ARG A 125 -15.19 5.06 -31.20
C ARG A 125 -14.90 3.57 -31.35
N LYS A 126 -13.80 3.17 -32.01
CA LYS A 126 -13.42 1.75 -32.10
C LYS A 126 -13.15 1.11 -30.75
N THR A 127 -12.53 1.83 -29.81
CA THR A 127 -12.30 1.33 -28.45
C THR A 127 -13.58 1.28 -27.62
N ASN A 128 -14.54 2.19 -27.85
CA ASN A 128 -15.83 2.17 -27.16
C ASN A 128 -16.82 1.16 -27.77
N ASP A 129 -16.73 0.93 -29.08
CA ASP A 129 -17.49 -0.10 -29.81
C ASP A 129 -16.89 -1.50 -29.60
N GLN A 130 -15.60 -1.59 -29.23
CA GLN A 130 -15.09 -2.70 -28.41
C GLN A 130 -15.71 -2.58 -27.02
N LYS A 131 -17.02 -2.82 -26.93
CA LYS A 131 -17.61 -3.34 -25.70
C LYS A 131 -16.71 -4.50 -25.31
N PHE A 132 -15.96 -4.37 -24.21
CA PHE A 132 -15.34 -5.52 -23.58
C PHE A 132 -16.46 -6.54 -23.50
N ASP A 133 -16.30 -7.62 -24.28
CA ASP A 133 -17.35 -8.59 -24.52
C ASP A 133 -17.87 -8.96 -23.12
N GLU A 134 -19.12 -8.72 -22.75
CA GLU A 134 -19.59 -8.97 -21.38
C GLU A 134 -19.27 -10.42 -20.96
N LYS A 135 -19.13 -11.31 -21.95
CA LYS A 135 -18.61 -12.67 -21.82
C LYS A 135 -17.16 -12.73 -21.32
N ALA A 136 -16.27 -11.89 -21.82
CA ALA A 136 -14.89 -11.76 -21.37
C ALA A 136 -14.82 -11.24 -19.93
N GLU A 137 -15.58 -10.20 -19.57
CA GLU A 137 -15.62 -9.70 -18.18
C GLU A 137 -16.19 -10.76 -17.22
N LYS A 138 -17.29 -11.42 -17.61
CA LYS A 138 -17.83 -12.55 -16.85
C LYS A 138 -16.77 -13.63 -16.69
N LEU A 139 -16.08 -14.02 -17.76
CA LEU A 139 -15.03 -15.04 -17.73
C LEU A 139 -13.84 -14.65 -16.84
N ILE A 140 -13.43 -13.38 -16.85
CA ILE A 140 -12.40 -12.84 -15.95
C ILE A 140 -12.87 -12.96 -14.50
N SER A 141 -14.08 -12.48 -14.18
CA SER A 141 -14.63 -12.55 -12.82
C SER A 141 -14.79 -14.00 -12.31
N TYR A 142 -15.14 -14.96 -13.18
CA TYR A 142 -15.20 -16.38 -12.82
C TYR A 142 -13.81 -16.93 -12.51
N LYS A 143 -12.79 -16.55 -13.31
CA LYS A 143 -11.41 -16.95 -13.06
C LYS A 143 -10.88 -16.35 -11.75
N GLU A 144 -11.15 -15.08 -11.49
CA GLU A 144 -10.77 -14.42 -10.23
C GLU A 144 -11.40 -15.10 -9.01
N LYS A 145 -12.71 -15.38 -9.05
CA LYS A 145 -13.38 -16.14 -7.97
C LYS A 145 -12.76 -17.52 -7.76
N ARG A 146 -12.38 -18.19 -8.85
CA ARG A 146 -11.72 -19.50 -8.78
C ARG A 146 -10.31 -19.41 -8.18
N ILE A 147 -9.55 -18.37 -8.53
CA ILE A 147 -8.23 -18.11 -7.94
C ILE A 147 -8.37 -17.89 -6.43
N LEU A 148 -9.29 -17.02 -6.01
CA LEU A 148 -9.53 -16.75 -4.58
C LEU A 148 -9.92 -18.01 -3.79
N LEU A 149 -10.76 -18.88 -4.37
CA LEU A 149 -11.13 -20.15 -3.75
C LEU A 149 -9.93 -21.11 -3.63
N PHE A 150 -9.03 -21.12 -4.62
CA PHE A 150 -7.84 -21.95 -4.53
C PHE A 150 -6.82 -21.38 -3.55
N ASP A 151 -6.66 -20.06 -3.48
CA ASP A 151 -5.80 -19.42 -2.49
C ASP A 151 -6.26 -19.70 -1.06
N SER A 152 -7.57 -19.70 -0.80
CA SER A 152 -8.09 -20.06 0.53
C SER A 152 -7.81 -21.53 0.87
N LYS A 153 -8.03 -22.45 -0.07
CA LYS A 153 -7.73 -23.88 0.11
C LYS A 153 -6.24 -24.15 0.30
N LEU A 154 -5.37 -23.41 -0.40
CA LEU A 154 -3.93 -23.52 -0.24
C LEU A 154 -3.52 -23.10 1.18
N LYS A 155 -4.05 -21.97 1.67
CA LYS A 155 -3.80 -21.53 3.05
C LYS A 155 -4.25 -22.57 4.09
N GLU A 156 -5.45 -23.11 3.95
CA GLU A 156 -5.94 -24.18 4.85
C GLU A 156 -5.01 -25.40 4.85
N LYS A 157 -4.46 -25.76 3.68
CA LYS A 157 -3.53 -26.90 3.55
C LYS A 157 -2.14 -26.59 4.09
N ASP A 158 -1.67 -25.36 3.95
CA ASP A 158 -0.41 -24.92 4.55
C ASP A 158 -0.48 -24.90 6.08
N ASP A 159 -1.61 -24.45 6.64
CA ASP A 159 -1.86 -24.49 8.08
C ASP A 159 -1.89 -25.94 8.60
N GLU A 160 -2.56 -26.84 7.87
CA GLU A 160 -2.57 -28.28 8.18
C GLU A 160 -1.16 -28.88 8.10
N LEU A 161 -0.36 -28.52 7.08
CA LEU A 161 1.02 -28.96 6.93
C LEU A 161 1.91 -28.49 8.09
N ASN A 162 1.75 -27.23 8.50
CA ASN A 162 2.51 -26.68 9.62
C ASN A 162 2.14 -27.38 10.93
N TYR A 163 0.85 -27.62 11.17
CA TYR A 163 0.38 -28.41 12.32
C TYR A 163 0.97 -29.83 12.33
N MET A 164 1.00 -30.51 11.18
CA MET A 164 1.58 -31.84 11.07
C MET A 164 3.11 -31.82 11.27
N LYS A 165 3.82 -30.81 10.77
CA LYS A 165 5.26 -30.64 11.00
C LYS A 165 5.57 -30.40 12.47
N GLU A 166 4.79 -29.57 13.16
CA GLU A 166 4.94 -29.36 14.61
C GLU A 166 4.72 -30.66 15.39
N ASN A 167 3.69 -31.43 15.03
CA ASN A 167 3.44 -32.72 15.66
C ASN A 167 4.57 -33.72 15.40
N SER A 168 5.12 -33.75 14.18
CA SER A 168 6.29 -34.57 13.86
C SER A 168 7.50 -34.16 14.70
N GLY A 169 7.80 -32.86 14.79
CA GLY A 169 8.91 -32.36 15.61
C GLY A 169 8.74 -32.66 17.10
N LYS A 170 7.51 -32.62 17.62
CA LYS A 170 7.21 -33.08 18.99
C LYS A 170 7.51 -34.56 19.15
N LEU A 171 7.06 -35.40 18.22
CA LEU A 171 7.33 -36.84 18.26
C LEU A 171 8.83 -37.14 18.21
N ASP A 172 9.58 -36.46 17.34
CA ASP A 172 11.04 -36.59 17.24
C ASP A 172 11.72 -36.20 18.56
N TYR A 173 11.27 -35.12 19.19
CA TYR A 173 11.73 -34.73 20.52
C TYR A 173 11.45 -35.82 21.58
N PHE A 174 10.28 -36.46 21.55
CA PHE A 174 9.97 -37.55 22.48
C PHE A 174 10.79 -38.81 22.20
N LEU A 175 11.03 -39.15 20.95
CA LEU A 175 11.88 -40.28 20.58
C LEU A 175 13.32 -40.05 21.03
N ALA A 176 13.86 -38.84 20.80
CA ALA A 176 15.20 -38.47 21.25
C ALA A 176 15.34 -38.53 22.78
N ASN A 177 14.26 -38.23 23.51
CA ASN A 177 14.24 -38.21 24.97
C ASN A 177 13.53 -39.42 25.60
N MET A 178 13.31 -40.52 24.86
CA MET A 178 12.49 -41.65 25.32
C MET A 178 13.00 -42.26 26.64
N GLY A 179 14.30 -42.14 26.92
CA GLY A 179 14.91 -42.56 28.18
C GLY A 179 14.42 -41.78 29.41
N ASN A 180 13.86 -40.57 29.25
CA ASN A 180 13.46 -39.67 30.33
C ASN A 180 11.94 -39.67 30.61
N PHE A 181 11.17 -40.39 29.80
CA PHE A 181 9.71 -40.47 29.92
C PHE A 181 9.25 -41.91 30.17
N TYR A 182 8.18 -42.07 30.94
CA TYR A 182 7.36 -43.28 30.94
C TYR A 182 6.28 -43.16 29.87
N PHE A 183 6.04 -44.27 29.19
CA PHE A 183 5.02 -44.41 28.17
C PHE A 183 3.75 -45.01 28.80
N ALA A 184 2.64 -44.28 28.77
CA ALA A 184 1.37 -44.72 29.32
C ALA A 184 0.30 -44.83 28.22
N LYS A 185 -0.49 -45.90 28.26
CA LYS A 185 -1.58 -46.14 27.31
C LYS A 185 -2.84 -45.41 27.78
N LYS A 186 -3.43 -44.62 26.90
CA LYS A 186 -4.51 -43.69 27.25
C LYS A 186 -5.90 -44.30 27.11
N LEU A 187 -6.67 -44.24 28.18
CA LEU A 187 -8.11 -44.46 28.23
C LEU A 187 -8.80 -43.21 28.79
N LYS A 188 -10.04 -42.92 28.38
CA LYS A 188 -10.86 -41.86 28.98
C LYS A 188 -11.39 -42.34 30.34
N ASN A 189 -11.76 -43.61 30.48
CA ASN A 189 -12.19 -44.24 31.72
C ASN A 189 -11.88 -45.75 31.75
N LEU A 190 -12.19 -46.41 32.87
CA LEU A 190 -12.02 -47.85 33.08
C LEU A 190 -13.33 -48.64 32.86
N GLY A 191 -14.23 -48.11 32.03
CA GLY A 191 -15.48 -48.77 31.66
C GLY A 191 -15.29 -49.81 30.53
N SER A 192 -16.15 -50.82 30.50
CA SER A 192 -16.04 -51.94 29.53
C SER A 192 -16.15 -51.50 28.08
N SER A 193 -17.01 -50.53 27.78
CA SER A 193 -17.22 -50.04 26.41
C SER A 193 -15.93 -49.49 25.81
N GLU A 194 -15.28 -48.57 26.52
CA GLU A 194 -14.03 -47.98 26.06
C GLU A 194 -12.88 -48.99 26.05
N PHE A 195 -12.78 -49.82 27.09
CA PHE A 195 -11.73 -50.83 27.15
C PHE A 195 -11.82 -51.81 25.98
N ASN A 196 -13.02 -52.29 25.65
CA ASN A 196 -13.21 -53.20 24.53
C ASN A 196 -12.90 -52.55 23.18
N GLU A 197 -13.31 -51.28 22.98
CA GLU A 197 -13.02 -50.54 21.75
C GLU A 197 -11.52 -50.32 21.55
N LYS A 198 -10.78 -50.01 22.61
CA LYS A 198 -9.37 -49.59 22.50
C LYS A 198 -8.35 -50.68 22.82
N SER A 199 -8.70 -51.73 23.55
CA SER A 199 -7.77 -52.77 23.99
C SER A 199 -7.01 -53.42 22.82
N ALA A 200 -7.69 -53.65 21.70
CA ALA A 200 -7.09 -54.21 20.49
C ALA A 200 -6.02 -53.28 19.88
N VAL A 201 -6.27 -51.98 19.87
CA VAL A 201 -5.34 -50.97 19.29
C VAL A 201 -4.19 -50.66 20.26
N LEU A 202 -4.49 -50.56 21.55
CA LEU A 202 -3.50 -50.23 22.58
C LEU A 202 -2.59 -51.42 22.92
N GLY A 203 -3.06 -52.66 22.68
CA GLY A 203 -2.28 -53.88 22.89
C GLY A 203 -1.67 -53.95 24.28
N ILE A 204 -2.48 -53.75 25.32
CA ILE A 204 -2.06 -53.65 26.74
C ILE A 204 -1.36 -54.95 27.18
N ARG A 205 -0.15 -54.83 27.73
CA ARG A 205 0.73 -55.92 28.17
C ARG A 205 1.09 -55.77 29.64
N ASP A 206 1.73 -56.81 30.17
CA ASP A 206 2.19 -56.84 31.55
C ASP A 206 3.32 -55.82 31.76
N GLY A 207 3.23 -55.04 32.83
CA GLY A 207 4.17 -53.97 33.17
C GLY A 207 3.88 -52.61 32.52
N ASP A 208 2.87 -52.52 31.65
CA ASP A 208 2.46 -51.23 31.08
C ASP A 208 1.87 -50.29 32.14
N MET A 209 1.89 -48.99 31.86
CA MET A 209 1.16 -47.98 32.62
C MET A 209 -0.09 -47.54 31.86
N LEU A 210 -1.16 -47.23 32.59
CA LEU A 210 -2.37 -46.64 32.01
C LEU A 210 -2.48 -45.17 32.39
N LEU A 211 -2.86 -44.32 31.43
CA LEU A 211 -3.30 -42.96 31.68
C LEU A 211 -4.82 -42.90 31.53
N VAL A 212 -5.52 -42.51 32.58
CA VAL A 212 -6.98 -42.45 32.63
C VAL A 212 -7.46 -41.02 32.86
N ASP A 213 -8.30 -40.49 31.98
CA ASP A 213 -8.83 -39.13 32.14
C ASP A 213 -9.80 -39.05 33.34
N ASP A 214 -10.80 -39.95 33.42
CA ASP A 214 -11.76 -40.11 34.52
C ASP A 214 -11.59 -41.47 35.22
N PRO A 215 -10.93 -41.49 36.39
CA PRO A 215 -10.68 -42.73 37.14
C PRO A 215 -11.91 -43.24 37.91
N ASN A 216 -13.02 -42.49 37.96
CA ASN A 216 -14.19 -42.85 38.78
C ASN A 216 -15.21 -43.73 38.06
N THR A 217 -15.19 -43.74 36.73
CA THR A 217 -16.02 -44.62 35.91
C THR A 217 -15.31 -45.97 35.70
N ILE A 218 -15.74 -47.01 36.43
CA ILE A 218 -15.04 -48.30 36.53
C ILE A 218 -15.99 -49.46 36.24
N SER A 219 -15.49 -50.47 35.52
CA SER A 219 -16.11 -51.80 35.45
C SER A 219 -15.26 -52.85 36.17
N GLU A 220 -15.88 -53.64 37.04
CA GLU A 220 -15.22 -54.74 37.77
C GLU A 220 -14.60 -55.78 36.82
N ASN A 221 -15.22 -56.02 35.67
CA ASN A 221 -14.70 -56.92 34.64
C ASN A 221 -13.39 -56.39 34.04
N VAL A 222 -13.30 -55.08 33.81
CA VAL A 222 -12.08 -54.45 33.30
C VAL A 222 -10.99 -54.47 34.37
N ILE A 223 -11.32 -54.13 35.62
CA ILE A 223 -10.38 -54.18 36.74
C ILE A 223 -9.80 -55.59 36.93
N SER A 224 -10.63 -56.63 36.86
CA SER A 224 -10.15 -58.02 36.98
C SER A 224 -9.26 -58.45 35.82
N MET A 225 -9.54 -58.02 34.59
CA MET A 225 -8.66 -58.26 33.42
C MET A 225 -7.33 -57.51 33.51
N LEU A 226 -7.33 -56.32 34.10
CA LEU A 226 -6.14 -55.49 34.28
C LEU A 226 -5.29 -55.94 35.48
N LYS A 227 -5.92 -56.59 36.48
CA LYS A 227 -5.26 -57.01 37.70
C LYS A 227 -4.19 -58.06 37.39
N GLY A 228 -2.97 -57.81 37.85
CA GLY A 228 -1.81 -58.67 37.57
C GLY A 228 -1.08 -58.32 36.28
N ARG A 229 -1.69 -57.55 35.36
CA ARG A 229 -1.02 -57.04 34.15
C ARG A 229 -0.41 -55.67 34.40
N ILE A 230 -1.19 -54.77 35.00
CA ILE A 230 -0.79 -53.37 35.19
C ILE A 230 -0.72 -53.06 36.68
N GLY A 231 0.37 -52.44 37.10
CA GLY A 231 0.56 -52.00 38.48
C GLY A 231 0.28 -50.52 38.72
N VAL A 232 0.37 -49.67 37.69
CA VAL A 232 0.30 -48.21 37.84
C VAL A 232 -0.75 -47.61 36.91
N ILE A 233 -1.65 -46.82 37.49
CA ILE A 233 -2.67 -46.05 36.78
C ILE A 233 -2.45 -44.56 37.07
N LEU A 234 -2.03 -43.82 36.06
CA LEU A 234 -1.93 -42.37 36.07
C LEU A 234 -3.32 -41.78 35.83
N HIS A 235 -3.72 -40.78 36.60
CA HIS A 235 -5.01 -40.13 36.43
C HIS A 235 -4.89 -38.61 36.39
N LYS A 236 -5.79 -37.96 35.63
CA LYS A 236 -5.86 -36.49 35.54
C LYS A 236 -6.91 -35.86 36.46
N GLY A 237 -8.01 -36.58 36.68
CA GLY A 237 -9.08 -36.17 37.60
C GLY A 237 -8.85 -36.68 39.02
N ALA A 238 -9.53 -36.12 40.01
CA ALA A 238 -9.46 -36.62 41.38
C ALA A 238 -10.06 -38.04 41.47
N ALA A 239 -9.24 -39.02 41.84
CA ALA A 239 -9.70 -40.37 42.12
C ALA A 239 -10.44 -40.43 43.47
N SER A 240 -11.65 -40.98 43.47
CA SER A 240 -12.45 -41.21 44.68
C SER A 240 -11.76 -42.23 45.60
N GLU A 241 -12.12 -42.21 46.90
CA GLU A 241 -11.59 -43.19 47.86
C GLU A 241 -11.91 -44.64 47.46
N LYS A 242 -13.08 -44.86 46.84
CA LYS A 242 -13.48 -46.17 46.29
C LYS A 242 -12.49 -46.63 45.23
N THR A 243 -12.09 -45.74 44.32
CA THR A 243 -11.11 -46.02 43.27
C THR A 243 -9.73 -46.29 43.86
N LYS A 244 -9.27 -45.44 44.80
CA LYS A 244 -7.96 -45.59 45.45
C LYS A 244 -7.84 -46.87 46.28
N GLY A 245 -8.96 -47.39 46.78
CA GLY A 245 -9.02 -48.64 47.55
C GLY A 245 -8.95 -49.92 46.72
N ILE A 246 -8.91 -49.84 45.39
CA ILE A 246 -8.87 -51.04 44.54
C ILE A 246 -7.50 -51.73 44.68
N PRO A 247 -7.44 -52.97 45.20
CA PRO A 247 -6.18 -53.63 45.48
C PRO A 247 -5.47 -54.04 44.19
N GLY A 248 -4.16 -53.76 44.14
CA GLY A 248 -3.28 -54.16 43.04
C GLY A 248 -2.96 -53.05 42.04
N PHE A 249 -3.54 -51.85 42.19
CA PHE A 249 -3.22 -50.69 41.36
C PHE A 249 -2.72 -49.53 42.23
N MET A 250 -1.66 -48.89 41.77
CA MET A 250 -1.17 -47.63 42.30
C MET A 250 -1.75 -46.49 41.46
N PHE A 251 -2.65 -45.71 42.06
CA PHE A 251 -3.20 -44.52 41.43
C PHE A 251 -2.30 -43.32 41.70
N ILE A 252 -1.74 -42.73 40.65
CA ILE A 252 -0.85 -41.57 40.73
C ILE A 252 -1.52 -40.39 40.01
N ASP A 253 -1.68 -39.28 40.72
CA ASP A 253 -2.12 -38.02 40.12
C ASP A 253 -0.96 -37.46 39.29
N CYS A 254 -1.12 -37.45 37.97
CA CYS A 254 -0.10 -36.92 37.10
C CYS A 254 -0.68 -36.36 35.81
N LYS A 255 -0.29 -35.13 35.48
CA LYS A 255 -0.59 -34.52 34.18
C LYS A 255 0.51 -34.91 33.20
N PRO A 256 0.17 -35.48 32.03
CA PRO A 256 1.17 -35.81 31.04
C PRO A 256 1.81 -34.54 30.46
N ASP A 257 3.12 -34.58 30.20
CA ASP A 257 3.83 -33.52 29.50
C ASP A 257 3.39 -33.46 28.02
N PHE A 258 3.06 -34.62 27.45
CA PHE A 258 2.54 -34.72 26.09
C PHE A 258 1.56 -35.88 25.96
N GLU A 259 0.58 -35.66 25.09
CA GLU A 259 -0.53 -36.56 24.94
C GLU A 259 -0.94 -36.64 23.46
N THR A 260 -1.14 -37.88 23.03
CA THR A 260 -1.73 -38.22 21.75
C THR A 260 -3.10 -38.83 21.97
N ARG A 261 -3.79 -39.20 20.88
CA ARG A 261 -5.10 -39.86 20.96
C ARG A 261 -5.09 -41.15 21.81
N HIS A 262 -3.96 -41.86 21.83
CA HIS A 262 -3.85 -43.21 22.40
C HIS A 262 -2.77 -43.35 23.47
N PHE A 263 -1.88 -42.37 23.61
CA PHE A 263 -0.72 -42.47 24.50
C PHE A 263 -0.46 -41.18 25.24
N GLY A 264 0.04 -41.29 26.46
CA GLY A 264 0.54 -40.19 27.26
C GLY A 264 2.01 -40.43 27.62
N PHE A 265 2.79 -39.34 27.64
CA PHE A 265 4.19 -39.34 28.03
C PHE A 265 4.33 -38.53 29.32
N VAL A 266 4.95 -39.14 30.32
CA VAL A 266 5.11 -38.54 31.64
C VAL A 266 6.56 -38.63 32.06
N LYS A 267 7.15 -37.52 32.52
CA LYS A 267 8.55 -37.52 33.00
C LYS A 267 8.74 -38.56 34.10
N LYS A 268 9.81 -39.36 33.97
CA LYS A 268 10.19 -40.37 34.98
C LYS A 268 10.34 -39.77 36.36
N GLU A 269 10.97 -38.60 36.45
CA GLU A 269 11.18 -37.90 37.71
C GLU A 269 9.88 -37.59 38.47
N ALA A 270 8.79 -37.29 37.75
CA ALA A 270 7.50 -36.98 38.38
C ALA A 270 6.89 -38.26 39.00
N ILE A 271 6.90 -39.35 38.24
CA ILE A 271 6.38 -40.65 38.70
C ILE A 271 7.24 -41.22 39.83
N ASP A 272 8.57 -41.19 39.70
CA ASP A 272 9.48 -41.73 40.71
C ASP A 272 9.37 -40.97 42.05
N LYS A 273 9.07 -39.66 42.01
CA LYS A 273 8.78 -38.86 43.22
C LYS A 273 7.51 -39.33 43.91
N GLU A 274 6.44 -39.58 43.16
CA GLU A 274 5.18 -40.07 43.73
C GLU A 274 5.29 -41.50 44.25
N ILE A 275 5.98 -42.39 43.52
CA ILE A 275 6.26 -43.76 43.99
C ILE A 275 7.06 -43.73 45.30
N LYS A 276 8.09 -42.88 45.40
CA LYS A 276 8.87 -42.72 46.65
C LYS A 276 8.01 -42.23 47.81
N LYS A 277 7.10 -41.29 47.59
CA LYS A 277 6.16 -40.82 48.62
C LYS A 277 5.25 -41.95 49.11
N ILE A 278 4.68 -42.72 48.19
CA ILE A 278 3.79 -43.84 48.53
C ILE A 278 4.56 -44.90 49.33
N ASN A 279 5.76 -45.28 48.88
CA ASN A 279 6.59 -46.25 49.59
C ASN A 279 7.01 -45.77 50.99
N LEU A 280 7.30 -44.48 51.17
CA LEU A 280 7.57 -43.88 52.48
C LEU A 280 6.36 -43.98 53.41
N ILE A 281 5.16 -43.70 52.91
CA ILE A 281 3.92 -43.82 53.69
C ILE A 281 3.68 -45.28 54.09
N SER A 282 3.85 -46.22 53.16
CA SER A 282 3.74 -47.66 53.45
C SER A 282 4.71 -48.10 54.53
N LYS A 283 5.97 -47.63 54.47
CA LYS A 283 6.99 -47.94 55.49
C LYS A 283 6.63 -47.38 56.87
N VAL A 284 6.15 -46.13 56.95
CA VAL A 284 5.69 -45.53 58.22
C VAL A 284 4.52 -46.31 58.81
N ILE A 285 3.57 -46.77 57.98
CA ILE A 285 2.44 -47.59 58.43
C ILE A 285 2.91 -48.95 58.95
N GLU A 286 3.89 -49.58 58.30
CA GLU A 286 4.47 -50.85 58.75
C GLU A 286 5.24 -50.72 60.06
N ASP A 287 6.09 -49.69 60.19
CA ASP A 287 6.86 -49.42 61.40
C ASP A 287 5.92 -49.13 62.59
N TYR A 288 4.85 -48.34 62.38
CA TYR A 288 3.84 -48.07 63.41
C TYR A 288 3.05 -49.32 63.84
N LYS A 289 2.76 -50.24 62.92
CA LYS A 289 2.12 -51.52 63.26
C LYS A 289 3.03 -52.43 64.08
N LYS A 290 4.35 -52.39 63.82
CA LYS A 290 5.34 -53.17 64.59
C LYS A 290 5.55 -52.63 66.00
N GLU A 291 5.44 -51.32 66.22
CA GLU A 291 5.56 -50.75 67.58
C GLU A 291 4.33 -50.97 68.47
N LYS A 292 3.15 -51.22 67.86
CA LYS A 292 1.89 -51.45 68.58
C LYS A 292 1.53 -52.92 68.81
N CYS A 293 2.26 -53.86 68.23
CA CYS A 293 2.11 -55.30 68.45
C CYS A 293 3.24 -55.80 69.34
#